data_AF-A0A078HAA8-F1
#
_entry.id   AF-A0A078HAA8-F1
#
_cell.length_a   1.000
_cell.length_b   1.000
_cell.length_c   1.000
_cell.angle_alpha   90.00
_cell.angle_beta   90.00
_cell.angle_gamma   90.00
#
_symmetry.space_group_name_H-M   'P 1'
#
loop_
_entity.id
_entity.type
_entity.pdbx_description
1 polymer ?
#
loop_
_entity_poly.entity_id
_entity_poly.type
_entity_poly.pdbx_seq_one_letter_code
_entity_poly.pdbx_strand_id
1 'polypeptide(L)'
;MSGFVTSVLDQAFTHLCSCFGVEVNYVWNHEKNLAALEDTMKVLRARRADVLTTVQRQESEGLQRLNEVEVWLTSVENIQNQVYDLLLTRRDELEKLCICGLCTKKLSSSHSYGKRVFEMLKKVEVLESKGVFEAIAVAVERPLPKTIVGQEKMLKRAMEHLMDHETGIMGLYGMGGVGKTTLLEQINNKFIEHTVDGVEIVIFVVVSSELRVEMIQDAIAEKLGFLREDWKQKEKSQKVADLYARMKTMKFVLLLDDIWKEVDLKEIGVPFPTRENGCKVVFTTRSREVCGQMRVDDPMEVKCLESNEAWDLFRSNVGKITLESHPDILELFKMRLVFCHGVKDLTWLLFAPNLKVLYVENAAQVEDIINKEKAANILTEEKASTIIPFRKLEDFEVFFLPELRSIYWSPLPFPRLRIFRIYSCPNLRKLPLDSKSGSSIAGEELFIHREERDWIDKVEWEDEATKERFRLWDLVRQSIVTPYIILLIDRHLYIRESQLMSRNLQRCSFRKAIH
;
A
#
# COMPACT_ATOMS: atom_id res chain seq x y z
N MET A 1 73.29 -24.63 31.94
CA MET A 1 72.80 -26.00 31.65
C MET A 1 71.40 -26.04 31.04
N SER A 2 70.50 -25.08 31.30
CA SER A 2 69.15 -25.05 30.70
C SER A 2 69.14 -24.86 29.18
N GLY A 3 69.99 -23.99 28.63
CA GLY A 3 70.03 -23.70 27.18
C GLY A 3 70.60 -24.82 26.29
N PHE A 4 71.40 -25.73 26.86
CA PHE A 4 71.99 -26.86 26.12
C PHE A 4 71.05 -28.08 26.10
N VAL A 5 70.21 -28.23 27.14
CA VAL A 5 69.19 -29.28 27.21
C VAL A 5 68.01 -28.97 26.27
N THR A 6 67.63 -27.70 26.12
CA THR A 6 66.62 -27.28 25.13
C THR A 6 67.07 -27.51 23.69
N SER A 7 68.34 -27.23 23.33
CA SER A 7 68.80 -27.40 21.94
C SER A 7 68.97 -28.87 21.55
N VAL A 8 69.33 -29.74 22.50
CA VAL A 8 69.50 -31.18 22.26
C VAL A 8 68.14 -31.89 22.19
N LEU A 9 67.17 -31.47 23.01
CA LEU A 9 65.78 -31.95 22.90
C LEU A 9 65.13 -31.50 21.58
N ASP A 10 65.41 -30.28 21.11
CA ASP A 10 64.97 -29.78 19.81
C ASP A 10 65.55 -30.58 18.64
N GLN A 11 66.85 -30.86 18.67
CA GLN A 11 67.49 -31.63 17.61
C GLN A 11 67.01 -33.08 17.58
N ALA A 12 66.86 -33.72 18.75
CA ALA A 12 66.35 -35.09 18.84
C ALA A 12 64.89 -35.21 18.37
N PHE A 13 64.05 -34.22 18.68
CA PHE A 13 62.66 -34.18 18.26
C PHE A 13 62.52 -33.87 16.76
N THR A 14 63.35 -32.98 16.21
CA THR A 14 63.40 -32.68 14.77
C THR A 14 63.85 -33.89 13.96
N HIS A 15 64.82 -34.66 14.47
CA HIS A 15 65.29 -35.90 13.85
C HIS A 15 64.25 -37.03 13.93
N LEU A 16 63.47 -37.10 15.01
CA LEU A 16 62.34 -38.02 15.14
C LEU A 16 61.22 -37.67 14.14
N CYS A 17 60.95 -36.39 13.91
CA CYS A 17 59.89 -35.96 12.99
C CYS A 17 60.26 -36.17 11.50
N SER A 18 61.54 -36.08 11.13
CA SER A 18 61.99 -36.39 9.76
C SER A 18 61.87 -37.87 9.40
N CYS A 19 61.93 -38.78 10.38
CA CYS A 19 61.74 -40.21 10.19
C CYS A 19 60.27 -40.62 9.95
N PHE A 20 59.28 -39.77 10.26
CA PHE A 20 57.86 -40.07 10.09
C PHE A 20 57.18 -39.32 8.93
N GLY A 21 57.93 -38.56 8.12
CA GLY A 21 57.39 -37.84 6.96
C GLY A 21 56.33 -36.78 7.30
N VAL A 22 56.29 -36.32 8.55
CA VAL A 22 55.36 -35.29 9.02
C VAL A 22 56.01 -33.93 8.78
N GLU A 23 55.37 -33.04 8.03
CA GLU A 23 55.81 -31.64 7.91
C GLU A 23 55.82 -30.98 9.30
N VAL A 24 56.98 -30.94 9.94
CA VAL A 24 57.25 -30.45 11.31
C VAL A 24 56.82 -28.98 11.51
N ASN A 25 56.55 -28.27 10.42
CA ASN A 25 56.20 -26.85 10.42
C ASN A 25 54.82 -26.57 11.01
N TYR A 26 53.90 -27.54 10.94
CA TYR A 26 52.58 -27.43 11.55
C TYR A 26 52.74 -27.38 13.08
N VAL A 27 53.16 -28.48 13.72
CA VAL A 27 53.20 -28.59 15.20
C VAL A 27 53.96 -27.46 15.88
N TRP A 28 55.05 -27.01 15.27
CA TRP A 28 55.93 -25.95 15.80
C TRP A 28 55.34 -24.53 15.71
N ASN A 29 54.50 -24.24 14.72
CA ASN A 29 53.95 -22.89 14.48
C ASN A 29 52.48 -22.74 14.88
N HIS A 30 51.85 -23.74 15.51
CA HIS A 30 50.43 -23.68 15.84
C HIS A 30 50.05 -22.51 16.76
N GLU A 31 50.84 -22.19 17.78
CA GLU A 31 50.57 -21.03 18.64
C GLU A 31 50.70 -19.71 17.88
N LYS A 32 51.72 -19.58 17.00
CA LYS A 32 51.91 -18.38 16.17
C LYS A 32 50.80 -18.23 15.12
N ASN A 33 50.44 -19.32 14.45
CA ASN A 33 49.37 -19.35 13.46
C ASN A 33 48.01 -19.09 14.11
N LEU A 34 47.81 -19.55 15.35
CA LEU A 34 46.60 -19.30 16.11
C LEU A 34 46.50 -17.82 16.52
N ALA A 35 47.58 -17.23 17.02
CA ALA A 35 47.64 -15.80 17.31
C ALA A 35 47.37 -14.96 16.06
N ALA A 36 48.00 -15.32 14.93
CA ALA A 36 47.73 -14.69 13.64
C ALA A 36 46.26 -14.85 13.22
N LEU A 37 45.68 -16.04 13.36
CA LEU A 37 44.26 -16.29 13.05
C LEU A 37 43.33 -15.42 13.90
N GLU A 38 43.58 -15.31 15.21
CA GLU A 38 42.80 -14.47 16.11
C GLU A 38 42.90 -12.99 15.71
N ASP A 39 44.09 -12.51 15.36
CA ASP A 39 44.30 -11.11 14.96
C ASP A 39 43.72 -10.79 13.58
N THR A 40 43.93 -11.63 12.56
CA THR A 40 43.31 -11.46 11.24
C THR A 40 41.78 -11.52 11.35
N MET A 41 41.23 -12.37 12.22
CA MET A 41 39.79 -12.43 12.44
C MET A 41 39.24 -11.16 13.09
N LYS A 42 39.99 -10.52 14.01
CA LYS A 42 39.59 -9.21 14.56
C LYS A 42 39.50 -8.14 13.46
N VAL A 43 40.50 -8.09 12.58
CA VAL A 43 40.51 -7.15 11.44
C VAL A 43 39.35 -7.43 10.49
N LEU A 44 39.10 -8.69 10.15
CA LEU A 44 38.00 -9.10 9.28
C LEU A 44 36.63 -8.74 9.87
N ARG A 45 36.45 -8.89 11.19
CA ARG A 45 35.23 -8.48 11.91
C ARG A 45 35.02 -6.97 11.86
N ALA A 46 36.07 -6.18 12.09
CA ALA A 46 35.98 -4.73 12.00
C ALA A 46 35.59 -4.30 10.57
N ARG A 47 36.25 -4.87 9.55
CA ARG A 47 35.92 -4.58 8.15
C ARG A 47 34.48 -4.99 7.78
N ARG A 48 34.00 -6.13 8.27
CA ARG A 48 32.59 -6.54 8.09
C ARG A 48 31.64 -5.50 8.68
N ALA A 49 31.93 -4.97 9.87
CA ALA A 49 31.10 -3.95 10.51
C ALA A 49 31.06 -2.65 9.68
N ASP A 50 32.20 -2.21 9.14
CA ASP A 50 32.28 -1.01 8.29
C ASP A 50 31.49 -1.17 6.98
N VAL A 51 31.66 -2.31 6.30
CA VAL A 51 30.92 -2.64 5.08
C VAL A 51 29.42 -2.71 5.37
N LEU A 52 29.01 -3.38 6.44
CA LEU A 52 27.60 -3.50 6.81
C LEU A 52 26.98 -2.13 7.13
N THR A 53 27.69 -1.26 7.84
CA THR A 53 27.26 0.11 8.14
C THR A 53 27.06 0.90 6.84
N THR A 54 27.99 0.76 5.89
CA THR A 54 27.90 1.43 4.59
C THR A 54 26.74 0.92 3.75
N VAL A 55 26.53 -0.40 3.73
CA VAL A 55 25.39 -1.04 3.07
C VAL A 55 24.09 -0.51 3.65
N GLN A 56 23.93 -0.50 4.98
CA GLN A 56 22.71 -0.01 5.62
C GLN A 56 22.42 1.45 5.28
N ARG A 57 23.44 2.30 5.27
CA ARG A 57 23.31 3.71 4.86
C ARG A 57 22.86 3.81 3.40
N GLN A 58 23.53 3.10 2.48
CA GLN A 58 23.21 3.15 1.05
C GLN A 58 21.82 2.56 0.75
N GLU A 59 21.40 1.52 1.48
CA GLU A 59 20.05 0.97 1.37
C GLU A 59 18.97 1.92 1.91
N SER A 60 19.30 2.69 2.95
CA SER A 60 18.42 3.76 3.44
C SER A 60 18.25 4.88 2.40
N GLU A 61 19.29 5.14 1.61
CA GLU A 61 19.28 6.05 0.45
C GLU A 61 18.62 5.41 -0.79
N GLY A 62 18.23 4.14 -0.70
CA GLY A 62 17.49 3.44 -1.74
C GLY A 62 18.31 2.72 -2.80
N LEU A 63 19.61 2.60 -2.59
CA LEU A 63 20.50 1.78 -3.40
C LEU A 63 20.34 0.30 -3.01
N GLN A 64 20.58 -0.61 -3.94
CA GLN A 64 20.59 -2.04 -3.65
C GLN A 64 22.02 -2.53 -3.49
N ARG A 65 22.30 -3.26 -2.40
CA ARG A 65 23.61 -3.88 -2.18
C ARG A 65 23.98 -4.81 -3.33
N LEU A 66 25.26 -4.84 -3.68
CA LEU A 66 25.76 -5.76 -4.69
C LEU A 66 25.75 -7.21 -4.19
N ASN A 67 25.45 -8.15 -5.08
CA ASN A 67 25.45 -9.58 -4.75
C ASN A 67 26.81 -10.07 -4.24
N GLU A 68 27.91 -9.52 -4.75
CA GLU A 68 29.26 -9.86 -4.29
C GLU A 68 29.48 -9.46 -2.82
N VAL A 69 28.94 -8.31 -2.42
CA VAL A 69 28.99 -7.84 -1.03
C VAL A 69 28.19 -8.76 -0.11
N GLU A 70 26.99 -9.19 -0.54
CA GLU A 70 26.16 -10.13 0.22
C GLU A 70 26.84 -11.50 0.41
N VAL A 71 27.43 -12.03 -0.66
CA VAL A 71 28.19 -13.29 -0.62
C VAL A 71 29.37 -13.16 0.33
N TRP A 72 30.07 -12.02 0.30
CA TRP A 72 31.21 -11.76 1.18
C TRP A 72 30.77 -11.67 2.64
N LEU A 73 29.73 -10.89 2.97
CA LEU A 73 29.18 -10.75 4.32
C LEU A 73 28.78 -12.12 4.90
N THR A 74 28.07 -12.93 4.12
CA THR A 74 27.65 -14.30 4.51
C THR A 74 28.86 -15.21 4.70
N SER A 75 29.87 -15.11 3.83
CA SER A 75 31.10 -15.91 3.94
C SER A 75 31.91 -15.57 5.20
N VAL A 76 31.98 -14.28 5.56
CA VAL A 76 32.64 -13.84 6.80
C VAL A 76 31.89 -14.35 8.04
N GLU A 77 30.57 -14.38 8.01
CA GLU A 77 29.77 -14.93 9.12
C GLU A 77 29.98 -16.44 9.28
N ASN A 78 29.97 -17.18 8.18
CA ASN A 78 30.23 -18.62 8.21
C ASN A 78 31.64 -18.94 8.71
N ILE A 79 32.68 -18.22 8.23
CA ILE A 79 34.04 -18.47 8.68
C ILE A 79 34.23 -18.08 10.15
N GLN A 80 33.52 -17.05 10.62
CA GLN A 80 33.53 -16.64 12.03
C GLN A 80 33.03 -17.78 12.93
N ASN A 81 31.96 -18.48 12.54
CA ASN A 81 31.45 -19.63 13.27
C ASN A 81 32.45 -20.80 13.26
N GLN A 82 33.06 -21.09 12.11
CA GLN A 82 34.08 -22.15 12.01
C GLN A 82 35.32 -21.85 12.86
N VAL A 83 35.76 -20.59 12.93
CA VAL A 83 36.87 -20.15 13.81
C VAL A 83 36.46 -20.29 15.27
N TYR A 84 35.22 -19.92 15.64
CA TYR A 84 34.72 -20.10 16.99
C TYR A 84 34.73 -21.57 17.43
N ASP A 85 34.23 -22.49 16.59
CA ASP A 85 34.26 -23.93 16.86
C ASP A 85 35.68 -24.47 17.00
N LEU A 86 36.60 -23.98 16.16
CA LEU A 86 38.01 -24.34 16.23
C LEU A 86 38.65 -23.87 17.55
N LEU A 87 38.32 -22.66 18.00
CA LEU A 87 38.79 -22.10 19.27
C LEU A 87 38.18 -22.79 20.49
N LEU A 88 36.95 -23.29 20.41
CA LEU A 88 36.36 -24.11 21.48
C LEU A 88 37.12 -25.44 21.63
N THR A 89 37.50 -26.06 20.52
CA THR A 89 38.28 -27.31 20.51
C THR A 89 39.63 -27.16 21.24
N ARG A 90 40.21 -25.95 21.23
CA ARG A 90 41.44 -25.60 21.97
C ARG A 90 41.32 -25.91 23.47
N ARG A 91 40.16 -25.64 24.08
CA ARG A 91 39.98 -25.77 25.53
C ARG A 91 40.03 -27.25 25.95
N ASP A 92 39.45 -28.12 25.14
CA ASP A 92 39.48 -29.58 25.33
C ASP A 92 40.85 -30.23 25.04
N GLU A 93 41.67 -29.61 24.17
CA GLU A 93 43.03 -30.07 23.89
C GLU A 93 44.05 -29.57 24.94
N LEU A 94 43.89 -28.35 25.44
CA LEU A 94 44.75 -27.79 26.50
C LEU A 94 44.55 -28.50 27.86
N GLU A 95 43.33 -28.90 28.21
CA GLU A 95 43.06 -29.70 29.42
C GLU A 95 43.65 -31.13 29.36
N LYS A 96 43.95 -31.64 28.16
CA LYS A 96 44.53 -32.99 27.96
C LYS A 96 46.07 -33.00 28.00
N LEU A 97 46.71 -31.85 28.14
CA LEU A 97 48.16 -31.71 28.29
C LEU A 97 48.59 -31.97 29.74
N CYS A 98 48.43 -33.21 30.20
CA CYS A 98 49.03 -33.68 31.44
C CYS A 98 50.35 -34.43 31.17
N ILE A 99 51.31 -34.19 32.06
CA ILE A 99 52.76 -34.44 32.00
C ILE A 99 53.07 -35.94 31.93
N CYS A 100 53.15 -36.55 30.74
CA CYS A 100 53.90 -37.79 30.55
C CYS A 100 54.26 -38.01 29.07
N GLY A 101 55.57 -38.05 28.80
CA GLY A 101 56.20 -37.72 27.52
C GLY A 101 56.30 -38.79 26.43
N LEU A 102 55.45 -39.82 26.38
CA LEU A 102 55.54 -40.84 25.32
C LEU A 102 54.17 -41.41 24.91
N CYS A 103 53.38 -40.68 24.12
CA CYS A 103 52.18 -41.23 23.46
C CYS A 103 52.09 -40.74 22.00
N THR A 104 52.28 -41.66 21.05
CA THR A 104 52.25 -41.39 19.60
C THR A 104 50.88 -40.90 19.07
N LYS A 105 49.77 -41.22 19.76
CA LYS A 105 48.43 -40.71 19.44
C LYS A 105 48.24 -39.20 19.71
N LYS A 106 49.15 -38.56 20.47
CA LYS A 106 49.06 -37.14 20.86
C LYS A 106 49.72 -36.20 19.84
N LEU A 107 50.72 -36.69 19.10
CA LEU A 107 51.40 -35.92 18.05
C LEU A 107 50.53 -35.79 16.79
N SER A 108 49.79 -36.84 16.43
CA SER A 108 48.89 -36.83 15.27
C SER A 108 47.67 -35.93 15.47
N SER A 109 47.11 -35.88 16.69
CA SER A 109 46.00 -34.96 17.03
C SER A 109 46.46 -33.50 17.02
N SER A 110 47.62 -33.20 17.64
CA SER A 110 48.19 -31.84 17.64
C SER A 110 48.54 -31.37 16.23
N HIS A 111 49.15 -32.24 15.41
CA HIS A 111 49.42 -31.96 13.99
C HIS A 111 48.12 -31.74 13.19
N SER A 112 47.10 -32.56 13.41
CA SER A 112 45.79 -32.41 12.78
C SER A 112 45.11 -31.10 13.16
N TYR A 113 45.09 -30.76 14.46
CA TYR A 113 44.48 -29.54 14.97
C TYR A 113 45.09 -28.32 14.30
N GLY A 114 46.41 -28.20 14.33
CA GLY A 114 46.97 -26.97 13.85
C GLY A 114 47.23 -26.95 12.32
N LYS A 115 47.14 -28.09 11.62
CA LYS A 115 46.87 -28.08 10.17
C LYS A 115 45.53 -27.40 9.89
N ARG A 116 44.48 -27.69 10.67
CA ARG A 116 43.19 -26.98 10.55
C ARG A 116 43.31 -25.50 10.88
N VAL A 117 44.11 -25.12 11.89
CA VAL A 117 44.41 -23.71 12.20
C VAL A 117 45.07 -23.00 11.02
N PHE A 118 46.08 -23.62 10.41
CA PHE A 118 46.76 -23.05 9.24
C PHE A 118 45.83 -22.91 8.03
N GLU A 119 45.05 -23.95 7.71
CA GLU A 119 44.07 -23.91 6.63
C GLU A 119 43.00 -22.84 6.87
N MET A 120 42.57 -22.67 8.12
CA MET A 120 41.60 -21.64 8.50
C MET A 120 42.19 -20.24 8.35
N LEU A 121 43.43 -20.02 8.81
CA LEU A 121 44.15 -18.76 8.65
C LEU A 121 44.21 -18.35 7.17
N LYS A 122 44.57 -19.29 6.28
CA LYS A 122 44.60 -19.02 4.84
C LYS A 122 43.23 -18.64 4.27
N LYS A 123 42.15 -19.28 4.73
CA LYS A 123 40.79 -18.91 4.31
C LYS A 123 40.39 -17.50 4.80
N VAL A 124 40.76 -17.14 6.03
CA VAL A 124 40.49 -15.81 6.60
C VAL A 124 41.27 -14.72 5.84
N GLU A 125 42.56 -14.93 5.56
CA GLU A 125 43.38 -14.01 4.75
C GLU A 125 42.79 -13.79 3.34
N VAL A 126 42.28 -14.84 2.70
CA VAL A 126 41.62 -14.74 1.39
C VAL A 126 40.33 -13.93 1.48
N LEU A 127 39.51 -14.12 2.51
CA LEU A 127 38.30 -13.31 2.69
C LEU A 127 38.62 -11.85 3.03
N GLU A 128 39.67 -11.59 3.81
CA GLU A 128 40.12 -10.23 4.13
C GLU A 128 40.49 -9.44 2.88
N SER A 129 41.26 -10.05 1.97
CA SER A 129 41.65 -9.42 0.70
C SER A 129 40.47 -9.18 -0.25
N LYS A 130 39.44 -10.02 -0.20
CA LYS A 130 38.18 -9.83 -0.96
C LYS A 130 37.24 -8.78 -0.36
N GLY A 131 37.52 -8.28 0.84
CA GLY A 131 36.67 -7.31 1.54
C GLY A 131 36.87 -5.85 1.11
N VAL A 132 37.52 -5.61 -0.04
CA VAL A 132 37.79 -4.27 -0.57
C VAL A 132 36.90 -4.05 -1.78
N PHE A 133 35.91 -3.16 -1.64
CA PHE A 133 34.91 -2.88 -2.67
C PHE A 133 35.06 -1.46 -3.19
N GLU A 134 35.12 -1.29 -4.52
CA GLU A 134 35.10 0.03 -5.17
C GLU A 134 33.69 0.65 -5.18
N ALA A 135 32.67 -0.21 -5.33
CA ALA A 135 31.26 0.13 -5.15
C ALA A 135 30.61 -0.95 -4.28
N ILE A 136 29.73 -0.55 -3.37
CA ILE A 136 29.07 -1.45 -2.39
C ILE A 136 27.60 -1.66 -2.73
N ALA A 137 26.93 -0.61 -3.21
CA ALA A 137 25.56 -0.64 -3.66
C ALA A 137 25.44 0.14 -4.97
N VAL A 138 24.43 -0.21 -5.77
CA VAL A 138 24.13 0.44 -7.04
C VAL A 138 22.73 1.02 -7.04
N ALA A 139 22.56 2.11 -7.78
CA ALA A 139 21.26 2.70 -8.00
C ALA A 139 20.40 1.72 -8.81
N VAL A 140 19.33 1.24 -8.19
CA VAL A 140 18.27 0.58 -8.93
C VAL A 140 17.40 1.69 -9.49
N GLU A 141 17.09 1.64 -10.79
CA GLU A 141 15.96 2.38 -11.33
C GLU A 141 14.72 1.95 -10.56
N ARG A 142 14.37 2.73 -9.53
CA ARG A 142 13.09 2.57 -8.85
C ARG A 142 12.03 2.78 -9.92
N PRO A 143 11.05 1.87 -10.07
CA PRO A 143 9.85 2.20 -10.81
C PRO A 143 9.36 3.53 -10.24
N LEU A 144 9.35 4.58 -11.06
CA LEU A 144 8.85 5.89 -10.65
C LEU A 144 7.49 5.64 -9.98
N PRO A 145 7.29 6.09 -8.73
CA PRO A 145 5.99 5.98 -8.12
C PRO A 145 4.99 6.66 -9.04
N LYS A 146 3.94 5.95 -9.45
CA LYS A 146 2.93 6.52 -10.35
C LYS A 146 2.41 7.81 -9.70
N THR A 147 2.66 8.96 -10.32
CA THR A 147 1.99 10.20 -9.94
C THR A 147 0.51 9.98 -10.20
N ILE A 148 -0.28 9.92 -9.13
CA ILE A 148 -1.72 9.68 -9.24
C ILE A 148 -2.37 11.00 -9.60
N VAL A 149 -2.89 11.03 -10.83
CA VAL A 149 -3.53 12.21 -11.42
C VAL A 149 -4.78 12.55 -10.61
N GLY A 150 -4.98 13.84 -10.33
CA GLY A 150 -6.17 14.37 -9.65
C GLY A 150 -6.01 14.63 -8.16
N GLN A 151 -4.94 14.16 -7.51
CA GLN A 151 -4.67 14.45 -6.09
C GLN A 151 -3.60 15.55 -5.87
N GLU A 152 -3.13 16.22 -6.91
CA GLU A 152 -1.98 17.14 -6.84
C GLU A 152 -2.22 18.31 -5.88
N LYS A 153 -3.42 18.90 -5.92
CA LYS A 153 -3.80 19.98 -4.99
C LYS A 153 -3.83 19.50 -3.54
N MET A 154 -4.29 18.28 -3.32
CA MET A 154 -4.41 17.69 -1.99
C MET A 154 -3.04 17.31 -1.45
N LEU A 155 -2.17 16.71 -2.27
CA LEU A 155 -0.79 16.44 -1.93
C LEU A 155 -0.04 17.73 -1.59
N LYS A 156 -0.19 18.77 -2.41
CA LYS A 156 0.43 20.08 -2.14
C LYS A 156 -0.01 20.63 -0.78
N ARG A 157 -1.31 20.64 -0.50
CA ARG A 157 -1.84 21.10 0.78
C ARG A 157 -1.33 20.28 1.96
N ALA A 158 -1.29 18.95 1.81
CA ALA A 158 -0.78 18.06 2.85
C ALA A 158 0.71 18.30 3.10
N MET A 159 1.52 18.49 2.04
CA MET A 159 2.93 18.83 2.18
C MET A 159 3.14 20.19 2.83
N GLU A 160 2.41 21.24 2.43
CA GLU A 160 2.50 22.57 3.03
C GLU A 160 2.16 22.51 4.53
N HIS A 161 1.07 21.85 4.89
CA HIS A 161 0.67 21.69 6.29
C HIS A 161 1.69 20.83 7.07
N LEU A 162 2.28 19.81 6.45
CA LEU A 162 3.29 18.96 7.09
C LEU A 162 4.58 19.72 7.32
N MET A 163 4.97 20.60 6.41
CA MET A 163 6.21 21.36 6.49
C MET A 163 6.11 22.58 7.41
N ASP A 164 4.91 22.97 7.84
CA ASP A 164 4.72 23.99 8.86
C ASP A 164 5.44 23.61 10.17
N HIS A 165 6.10 24.59 10.80
CA HIS A 165 6.93 24.37 11.99
C HIS A 165 6.12 24.10 13.26
N GLU A 166 4.85 24.51 13.30
CA GLU A 166 3.94 24.26 14.43
C GLU A 166 3.26 22.88 14.30
N THR A 167 3.29 22.27 13.11
CA THR A 167 2.74 20.92 12.88
C THR A 167 3.69 19.84 13.40
N GLY A 168 3.38 19.26 14.56
CA GLY A 168 4.03 18.04 15.06
C GLY A 168 3.34 16.75 14.59
N ILE A 169 2.01 16.71 14.68
CA ILE A 169 1.19 15.54 14.31
C ILE A 169 0.14 15.97 13.29
N MET A 170 0.04 15.25 12.19
CA MET A 170 -0.98 15.45 11.16
C MET A 170 -1.86 14.21 11.01
N GLY A 171 -3.18 14.39 11.13
CA GLY A 171 -4.17 13.36 10.85
C GLY A 171 -4.87 13.57 9.51
N LEU A 172 -4.78 12.59 8.62
CA LEU A 172 -5.51 12.52 7.35
C LEU A 172 -6.76 11.64 7.55
N TYR A 173 -7.96 12.22 7.53
CA TYR A 173 -9.20 11.46 7.78
C TYR A 173 -10.17 11.50 6.61
N GLY A 174 -11.07 10.52 6.52
CA GLY A 174 -12.09 10.47 5.46
C GLY A 174 -12.64 9.08 5.21
N MET A 175 -13.63 8.98 4.32
CA MET A 175 -14.34 7.73 4.01
C MET A 175 -13.41 6.59 3.54
N GLY A 176 -13.80 5.33 3.74
CA GLY A 176 -13.10 4.19 3.15
C GLY A 176 -13.02 4.29 1.62
N GLY A 177 -11.86 3.97 1.03
CA GLY A 177 -11.66 3.99 -0.43
C GLY A 177 -11.40 5.38 -1.05
N VAL A 178 -11.41 6.47 -0.26
CA VAL A 178 -11.21 7.84 -0.78
C VAL A 178 -9.75 8.16 -1.20
N GLY A 179 -8.80 7.25 -0.97
CA GLY A 179 -7.39 7.44 -1.34
C GLY A 179 -6.49 8.06 -0.27
N LYS A 180 -6.78 7.82 1.03
CA LYS A 180 -5.91 8.28 2.13
C LYS A 180 -4.53 7.61 2.14
N THR A 181 -4.50 6.27 2.09
CA THR A 181 -3.26 5.49 1.99
C THR A 181 -2.43 5.95 0.80
N THR A 182 -3.10 6.16 -0.34
CA THR A 182 -2.51 6.68 -1.56
C THR A 182 -1.89 8.06 -1.41
N LEU A 183 -2.55 8.97 -0.68
CA LEU A 183 -1.99 10.28 -0.36
C LEU A 183 -0.78 10.17 0.58
N LEU A 184 -0.83 9.29 1.58
CA LEU A 184 0.28 9.03 2.51
C LEU A 184 1.50 8.44 1.77
N GLU A 185 1.27 7.54 0.82
CA GLU A 185 2.30 7.00 -0.07
C GLU A 185 2.93 8.11 -0.94
N GLN A 186 2.13 9.03 -1.49
CA GLN A 186 2.67 10.17 -2.24
C GLN A 186 3.53 11.09 -1.38
N ILE A 187 3.14 11.32 -0.12
CA ILE A 187 3.96 12.05 0.86
C ILE A 187 5.30 11.33 1.07
N ASN A 188 5.27 10.02 1.33
CA ASN A 188 6.49 9.21 1.45
C ASN A 188 7.41 9.35 0.22
N ASN A 189 6.82 9.30 -0.98
CA ASN A 189 7.56 9.43 -2.23
C ASN A 189 8.17 10.83 -2.39
N LYS A 190 7.51 11.89 -1.92
CA LYS A 190 8.08 13.24 -1.95
C LYS A 190 9.35 13.37 -1.10
N PHE A 191 9.40 12.72 0.06
CA PHE A 191 10.63 12.66 0.88
C PHE A 191 11.73 11.79 0.26
N ILE A 192 11.37 10.85 -0.60
CA ILE A 192 12.32 10.01 -1.35
C ILE A 192 12.90 10.77 -2.55
N GLU A 193 12.04 11.48 -3.30
CA GLU A 193 12.40 12.19 -4.54
C GLU A 193 13.23 13.45 -4.26
N HIS A 194 12.93 14.12 -3.15
CA HIS A 194 13.58 15.36 -2.76
C HIS A 194 14.14 15.21 -1.35
N THR A 195 15.43 15.49 -1.19
CA THR A 195 16.01 15.72 0.13
C THR A 195 15.32 16.93 0.76
N VAL A 196 14.53 16.68 1.81
CA VAL A 196 13.93 17.73 2.62
C VAL A 196 14.92 18.08 3.73
N ASP A 197 15.39 19.32 3.74
CA ASP A 197 16.40 19.78 4.69
C ASP A 197 15.98 19.50 6.14
N GLY A 198 16.85 18.76 6.84
CA GLY A 198 16.67 18.45 8.26
C GLY A 198 15.81 17.22 8.57
N VAL A 199 15.37 16.42 7.59
CA VAL A 199 14.79 15.09 7.84
C VAL A 199 15.85 14.01 7.62
N GLU A 200 16.19 13.26 8.67
CA GLU A 200 17.21 12.19 8.63
C GLU A 200 16.63 10.85 8.16
N ILE A 201 15.38 10.56 8.51
CA ILE A 201 14.74 9.27 8.18
C ILE A 201 13.22 9.39 8.05
N VAL A 202 12.66 8.66 7.08
CA VAL A 202 11.21 8.48 6.92
C VAL A 202 10.85 7.02 7.16
N ILE A 203 9.87 6.78 8.03
CA ILE A 203 9.46 5.46 8.50
C ILE A 203 7.99 5.28 8.16
N PHE A 204 7.67 4.33 7.28
CA PHE A 204 6.29 4.00 6.91
C PHE A 204 5.86 2.70 7.60
N VAL A 205 4.72 2.74 8.30
CA VAL A 205 4.17 1.60 9.05
C VAL A 205 2.69 1.47 8.72
N VAL A 206 2.26 0.25 8.36
CA VAL A 206 0.84 -0.08 8.23
C VAL A 206 0.32 -0.57 9.59
N VAL A 207 -0.72 0.09 10.10
CA VAL A 207 -1.39 -0.25 11.36
C VAL A 207 -2.56 -1.18 11.04
N SER A 208 -2.66 -2.28 11.78
CA SER A 208 -3.77 -3.21 11.65
C SER A 208 -4.98 -2.74 12.48
N SER A 209 -6.19 -3.10 12.04
CA SER A 209 -7.42 -2.89 12.82
C SER A 209 -7.33 -3.49 14.23
N GLU A 210 -6.64 -4.62 14.36
CA GLU A 210 -6.17 -5.13 15.64
C GLU A 210 -4.85 -4.43 16.00
N LEU A 211 -4.93 -3.30 16.72
CA LEU A 211 -3.74 -2.56 17.15
C LEU A 211 -2.81 -3.47 17.96
N ARG A 212 -1.70 -3.86 17.34
CA ARG A 212 -0.59 -4.57 17.96
C ARG A 212 0.61 -3.65 18.00
N VAL A 213 0.81 -2.98 19.14
CA VAL A 213 1.93 -2.06 19.39
C VAL A 213 3.27 -2.69 18.99
N GLU A 214 3.44 -3.98 19.28
CA GLU A 214 4.65 -4.73 18.94
C GLU A 214 4.93 -4.78 17.42
N MET A 215 3.91 -4.85 16.55
CA MET A 215 4.12 -4.81 15.11
C MET A 215 4.64 -3.44 14.64
N ILE A 216 4.16 -2.37 15.26
CA ILE A 216 4.62 -1.01 14.97
C ILE A 216 6.08 -0.88 15.43
N GLN A 217 6.39 -1.35 16.64
CA GLN A 217 7.75 -1.36 17.16
C GLN A 217 8.72 -2.15 16.27
N ASP A 218 8.31 -3.35 15.83
CA ASP A 218 9.13 -4.20 14.95
C ASP A 218 9.39 -3.52 13.59
N ALA A 219 8.39 -2.87 13.00
CA ALA A 219 8.55 -2.14 11.73
C ALA A 219 9.47 -0.91 11.86
N ILE A 220 9.35 -0.17 12.96
CA ILE A 220 10.23 0.96 13.27
C ILE A 220 11.66 0.46 13.52
N ALA A 221 11.82 -0.59 14.31
CA ALA A 221 13.13 -1.14 14.67
C ALA A 221 13.89 -1.66 13.44
N GLU A 222 13.19 -2.32 12.53
CA GLU A 222 13.76 -2.73 11.24
C GLU A 222 14.28 -1.52 10.45
N LYS A 223 13.51 -0.43 10.37
CA LYS A 223 13.93 0.80 9.68
C LYS A 223 15.09 1.53 10.36
N LEU A 224 15.23 1.40 11.68
CA LEU A 224 16.35 1.97 12.44
C LEU A 224 17.59 1.07 12.49
N GLY A 225 17.55 -0.10 11.84
CA GLY A 225 18.69 -1.02 11.72
C GLY A 225 18.96 -1.87 12.98
N PHE A 226 17.96 -2.11 13.82
CA PHE A 226 18.11 -3.07 14.93
C PHE A 226 18.26 -4.50 14.39
N LEU A 227 19.17 -5.28 14.99
CA LEU A 227 19.38 -6.68 14.60
C LEU A 227 18.16 -7.53 14.97
N ARG A 228 17.58 -8.22 13.97
CA ARG A 228 16.32 -8.98 14.13
C ARG A 228 16.39 -10.04 15.24
N GLU A 229 17.53 -10.68 15.43
CA GLU A 229 17.70 -11.77 16.41
C GLU A 229 17.66 -11.23 17.83
N ASP A 230 18.43 -10.18 18.13
CA ASP A 230 18.44 -9.52 19.43
C ASP A 230 17.09 -8.85 19.73
N TRP A 231 16.50 -8.22 18.71
CA TRP A 231 15.25 -7.48 18.83
C TRP A 231 14.07 -8.37 19.23
N LYS A 232 13.96 -9.57 18.64
CA LYS A 232 12.89 -10.53 18.93
C LYS A 232 12.92 -11.06 20.36
N GLN A 233 14.09 -11.08 21.00
CA GLN A 233 14.25 -11.60 22.37
C GLN A 233 14.04 -10.53 23.45
N LYS A 234 13.93 -9.24 23.08
CA LYS A 234 13.74 -8.14 24.03
C LYS A 234 12.35 -8.13 24.63
N GLU A 235 12.28 -7.83 25.92
CA GLU A 235 11.02 -7.52 26.58
C GLU A 235 10.43 -6.19 26.07
N LYS A 236 9.12 -6.02 26.20
CA LYS A 236 8.41 -4.82 25.75
C LYS A 236 9.01 -3.52 26.30
N SER A 237 9.36 -3.48 27.58
CA SER A 237 9.96 -2.30 28.23
C SER A 237 11.32 -1.93 27.62
N GLN A 238 12.12 -2.94 27.25
CA GLN A 238 13.42 -2.75 26.60
C GLN A 238 13.24 -2.22 25.17
N LYS A 239 12.29 -2.78 24.41
CA LYS A 239 11.94 -2.30 23.06
C LYS A 239 11.59 -0.80 23.07
N VAL A 240 10.76 -0.38 24.03
CA VAL A 240 10.38 1.03 24.21
C VAL A 240 11.59 1.92 24.51
N ALA A 241 12.44 1.52 25.46
CA ALA A 241 13.60 2.30 25.87
C ALA A 241 14.61 2.47 24.73
N ASP A 242 14.85 1.41 23.96
CA ASP A 242 15.80 1.41 22.85
C ASP A 242 15.31 2.27 21.68
N LEU A 243 14.03 2.14 21.29
CA LEU A 243 13.43 2.99 20.26
C LEU A 243 13.48 4.45 20.67
N TYR A 244 13.09 4.76 21.91
CA TYR A 244 13.12 6.13 22.41
C TYR A 244 14.54 6.70 22.43
N ALA A 245 15.51 5.93 22.92
CA ALA A 245 16.91 6.35 22.97
C ALA A 245 17.47 6.66 21.58
N ARG A 246 17.09 5.88 20.56
CA ARG A 246 17.52 6.09 19.17
C ARG A 246 16.79 7.26 18.51
N MET A 247 15.47 7.37 18.69
CA MET A 247 14.63 8.34 17.98
C MET A 247 14.67 9.74 18.58
N LYS A 248 14.96 9.89 19.89
CA LYS A 248 14.96 11.21 20.55
C LYS A 248 16.00 12.20 20.02
N THR A 249 17.07 11.71 19.40
CA THR A 249 18.17 12.53 18.86
C THR A 249 18.07 12.73 17.35
N MET A 250 17.05 12.17 16.71
CA MET A 250 16.90 12.13 15.25
C MET A 250 15.69 12.93 14.82
N LYS A 251 15.82 13.68 13.74
CA LYS A 251 14.68 14.30 13.06
C LYS A 251 14.08 13.31 12.06
N PHE A 252 12.91 12.76 12.40
CA PHE A 252 12.24 11.76 11.56
C PHE A 252 10.83 12.16 11.16
N VAL A 253 10.33 11.53 10.10
CA VAL A 253 8.90 11.54 9.75
C VAL A 253 8.37 10.12 9.88
N LEU A 254 7.40 9.90 10.77
CA LEU A 254 6.73 8.62 10.98
C LEU A 254 5.35 8.65 10.31
N LEU A 255 5.14 7.79 9.33
CA LEU A 255 3.91 7.65 8.57
C LEU A 255 3.18 6.39 9.05
N LEU A 256 2.02 6.55 9.70
CA LEU A 256 1.19 5.47 10.23
C LEU A 256 -0.09 5.32 9.40
N ASP A 257 -0.17 4.27 8.58
CA ASP A 257 -1.33 4.03 7.73
C ASP A 257 -2.42 3.22 8.46
N ASP A 258 -3.68 3.57 8.21
CA ASP A 258 -4.90 2.88 8.65
C ASP A 258 -5.03 2.73 10.18
N ILE A 259 -5.02 3.86 10.91
CA ILE A 259 -5.31 3.89 12.35
C ILE A 259 -6.82 3.78 12.61
N TRP A 260 -7.22 2.79 13.43
CA TRP A 260 -8.62 2.54 13.81
C TRP A 260 -9.01 3.08 15.20
N LYS A 261 -8.03 3.27 16.09
CA LYS A 261 -8.19 3.78 17.47
C LYS A 261 -6.91 4.49 17.93
N GLU A 262 -6.97 5.25 19.02
CA GLU A 262 -5.81 5.94 19.60
C GLU A 262 -4.56 5.05 19.69
N VAL A 263 -3.43 5.62 19.32
CA VAL A 263 -2.10 4.99 19.37
C VAL A 263 -1.22 5.80 20.31
N ASP A 264 -0.83 5.21 21.44
CA ASP A 264 0.07 5.87 22.37
C ASP A 264 1.52 5.79 21.88
N LEU A 265 2.04 6.92 21.39
CA LEU A 265 3.44 7.05 20.94
C LEU A 265 4.44 6.69 22.04
N LYS A 266 4.12 6.97 23.30
CA LYS A 266 4.97 6.66 24.45
C LYS A 266 5.07 5.15 24.68
N GLU A 267 3.97 4.41 24.52
CA GLU A 267 3.98 2.95 24.60
C GLU A 267 4.76 2.28 23.47
N ILE A 268 4.89 2.95 22.33
CA ILE A 268 5.74 2.47 21.23
C ILE A 268 7.22 2.77 21.51
N GLY A 269 7.52 3.90 22.18
CA GLY A 269 8.87 4.45 22.32
C GLY A 269 9.18 5.56 21.31
N VAL A 270 8.16 6.13 20.68
CA VAL A 270 8.30 7.27 19.76
C VAL A 270 8.26 8.57 20.59
N PRO A 271 9.27 9.45 20.49
CA PRO A 271 9.23 10.74 21.18
C PRO A 271 8.08 11.58 20.63
N PHE A 272 7.40 12.31 21.52
CA PHE A 272 6.32 13.19 21.10
C PHE A 272 6.87 14.34 20.22
N PRO A 273 6.25 14.65 19.08
CA PRO A 273 6.67 15.76 18.22
C PRO A 273 6.71 17.10 18.95
N THR A 274 7.82 17.81 18.82
CA THR A 274 7.99 19.17 19.34
C THR A 274 8.74 20.03 18.33
N ARG A 275 8.64 21.35 18.46
CA ARG A 275 9.39 22.28 17.62
C ARG A 275 10.90 22.09 17.72
N GLU A 276 11.40 21.67 18.89
CA GLU A 276 12.83 21.48 19.16
C GLU A 276 13.37 20.19 18.54
N ASN A 277 12.66 19.08 18.71
CA ASN A 277 13.10 17.80 18.14
C ASN A 277 12.83 17.70 16.64
N GLY A 278 11.92 18.51 16.10
CA GLY A 278 11.62 18.56 14.66
C GLY A 278 11.04 17.27 14.08
N CYS A 279 10.66 16.31 14.92
CA CYS A 279 10.07 15.05 14.51
C CYS A 279 8.61 15.29 14.10
N LYS A 280 8.12 14.53 13.12
CA LYS A 280 6.75 14.65 12.62
C LYS A 280 6.09 13.28 12.58
N VAL A 281 4.80 13.23 12.92
CA VAL A 281 3.97 12.03 12.79
C VAL A 281 2.81 12.35 11.86
N VAL A 282 2.61 11.54 10.83
CA VAL A 282 1.46 11.64 9.93
C VAL A 282 0.73 10.32 9.98
N PHE A 283 -0.60 10.36 10.04
CA PHE A 283 -1.37 9.12 10.01
C PHE A 283 -2.63 9.24 9.20
N THR A 284 -3.15 8.10 8.74
CA THR A 284 -4.45 8.04 8.09
C THR A 284 -5.47 7.36 9.01
N THR A 285 -6.72 7.81 8.95
CA THR A 285 -7.83 7.18 9.70
C THR A 285 -9.16 7.39 9.00
N ARG A 286 -10.18 6.60 9.34
CA ARG A 286 -11.56 6.85 8.90
C ARG A 286 -12.32 7.79 9.84
N SER A 287 -11.84 7.96 11.07
CA SER A 287 -12.56 8.66 12.12
C SER A 287 -11.92 10.00 12.46
N ARG A 288 -12.71 11.08 12.37
CA ARG A 288 -12.29 12.40 12.85
C ARG A 288 -12.05 12.41 14.37
N GLU A 289 -12.76 11.57 15.12
CA GLU A 289 -12.62 11.46 16.57
C GLU A 289 -11.25 10.90 16.97
N VAL A 290 -10.74 9.93 16.19
CA VAL A 290 -9.38 9.39 16.37
C VAL A 290 -8.33 10.49 16.19
N CYS A 291 -8.54 11.44 15.28
CA CYS A 291 -7.65 12.59 15.17
C CYS A 291 -7.60 13.43 16.45
N GLY A 292 -8.75 13.66 17.08
CA GLY A 292 -8.83 14.36 18.37
C GLY A 292 -8.14 13.59 19.50
N GLN A 293 -8.30 12.26 19.55
CA GLN A 293 -7.61 11.40 20.52
C GLN A 293 -6.09 11.46 20.36
N MET A 294 -5.62 11.52 19.11
CA MET A 294 -4.20 11.71 18.77
C MET A 294 -3.71 13.16 18.95
N ARG A 295 -4.54 14.04 19.54
CA ARG A 295 -4.23 15.46 19.82
C ARG A 295 -3.90 16.29 18.57
N VAL A 296 -4.63 16.05 17.49
CA VAL A 296 -4.55 16.88 16.27
C VAL A 296 -5.64 17.96 16.32
N ASP A 297 -5.23 19.22 16.36
CA ASP A 297 -6.15 20.36 16.45
C ASP A 297 -6.85 20.67 15.11
N ASP A 298 -6.13 20.58 13.99
CA ASP A 298 -6.65 20.80 12.65
C ASP A 298 -6.46 19.57 11.75
N PRO A 299 -7.32 18.54 11.85
CA PRO A 299 -7.19 17.35 11.02
C PRO A 299 -7.59 17.65 9.57
N MET A 300 -6.84 17.10 8.62
CA MET A 300 -7.09 17.31 7.19
C MET A 300 -8.04 16.23 6.64
N GLU A 301 -9.17 16.66 6.09
CA GLU A 301 -10.14 15.76 5.45
C GLU A 301 -9.72 15.44 4.00
N VAL A 302 -9.52 14.15 3.73
CA VAL A 302 -9.32 13.59 2.39
C VAL A 302 -10.69 13.37 1.76
N LYS A 303 -11.09 14.31 0.91
CA LYS A 303 -12.37 14.31 0.20
C LYS A 303 -12.29 13.55 -1.13
N CYS A 304 -13.45 13.18 -1.65
CA CYS A 304 -13.56 12.65 -3.00
C CYS A 304 -13.08 13.69 -4.03
N LEU A 305 -12.51 13.19 -5.13
CA LEU A 305 -12.09 14.01 -6.25
C LEU A 305 -13.27 14.76 -6.85
N GLU A 306 -13.02 15.98 -7.34
CA GLU A 306 -13.99 16.69 -8.17
C GLU A 306 -14.21 15.92 -9.48
N SER A 307 -15.38 16.07 -10.13
CA SER A 307 -15.73 15.26 -11.32
C SER A 307 -14.68 15.33 -12.43
N ASN A 308 -14.00 16.47 -12.60
CA ASN A 308 -12.93 16.62 -13.60
C ASN A 308 -11.67 15.83 -13.20
N GLU A 309 -11.24 15.91 -11.94
CA GLU A 309 -10.08 15.19 -11.40
C GLU A 309 -10.34 13.67 -11.37
N ALA A 310 -11.56 13.26 -11.02
CA ALA A 310 -12.00 11.86 -11.07
C ALA A 310 -11.99 11.32 -12.51
N TRP A 311 -12.39 12.15 -13.48
CA TRP A 311 -12.34 11.81 -14.90
C TRP A 311 -10.90 11.70 -15.41
N ASP A 312 -10.01 12.59 -14.98
CA ASP A 312 -8.59 12.53 -15.33
C ASP A 312 -7.92 11.27 -14.77
N LEU A 313 -8.22 10.90 -13.52
CA LEU A 313 -7.78 9.65 -12.92
C LEU A 313 -8.31 8.44 -13.70
N PHE A 314 -9.59 8.44 -14.08
CA PHE A 314 -10.17 7.39 -14.91
C PHE A 314 -9.45 7.27 -16.26
N ARG A 315 -9.23 8.38 -16.96
CA ARG A 315 -8.51 8.41 -18.25
C ARG A 315 -7.09 7.89 -18.13
N SER A 316 -6.39 8.27 -17.06
CA SER A 316 -5.04 7.81 -16.77
C SER A 316 -4.99 6.30 -16.54
N ASN A 317 -5.93 5.75 -15.76
CA ASN A 317 -5.97 4.32 -15.44
C ASN A 317 -6.39 3.44 -16.62
N VAL A 318 -7.38 3.87 -17.41
CA VAL A 318 -7.86 3.10 -18.58
C VAL A 318 -6.86 3.19 -19.74
N GLY A 319 -6.14 4.31 -19.83
CA GLY A 319 -5.17 4.58 -20.89
C GLY A 319 -5.83 5.13 -22.16
N LYS A 320 -5.17 6.11 -22.77
CA LYS A 320 -5.66 6.82 -23.97
C LYS A 320 -5.93 5.86 -25.13
N ILE A 321 -5.04 4.88 -25.33
CA ILE A 321 -5.19 3.87 -26.39
C ILE A 321 -6.46 3.07 -26.15
N THR A 322 -6.68 2.49 -24.97
CA THR A 322 -7.89 1.69 -24.67
C THR A 322 -9.19 2.48 -24.85
N LEU A 323 -9.21 3.76 -24.45
CA LEU A 323 -10.35 4.66 -24.65
C LEU A 323 -10.61 5.00 -26.12
N GLU A 324 -9.56 5.07 -26.94
CA GLU A 324 -9.64 5.45 -28.35
C GLU A 324 -9.72 4.24 -29.30
N SER A 325 -9.36 3.03 -28.86
CA SER A 325 -9.18 1.86 -29.71
C SER A 325 -10.25 0.77 -29.57
N HIS A 326 -11.12 0.82 -28.55
CA HIS A 326 -12.18 -0.18 -28.40
C HIS A 326 -13.58 0.39 -28.75
N PRO A 327 -14.21 -0.09 -29.82
CA PRO A 327 -15.63 0.16 -30.11
C PRO A 327 -16.53 -0.22 -28.92
N ASP A 328 -16.09 -1.12 -28.05
CA ASP A 328 -16.94 -1.69 -26.99
C ASP A 328 -17.09 -0.80 -25.74
N ILE A 329 -16.23 0.22 -25.55
CA ILE A 329 -16.51 1.31 -24.60
C ILE A 329 -17.65 2.19 -25.14
N LEU A 330 -17.76 2.31 -26.46
CA LEU A 330 -18.97 2.83 -27.09
C LEU A 330 -20.12 1.83 -26.90
N GLU A 331 -19.89 0.51 -26.83
CA GLU A 331 -20.92 -0.53 -26.56
C GLU A 331 -21.28 -0.76 -25.08
N LEU A 332 -21.08 0.23 -24.19
CA LEU A 332 -21.65 0.19 -22.84
C LEU A 332 -23.18 0.08 -22.92
N PHE A 333 -23.70 -1.14 -23.00
CA PHE A 333 -25.11 -1.43 -23.20
C PHE A 333 -25.87 -1.35 -21.87
N LYS A 334 -25.28 -1.85 -20.77
CA LYS A 334 -25.91 -1.88 -19.45
C LYS A 334 -24.94 -1.35 -18.39
N MET A 335 -25.40 -0.36 -17.65
CA MET A 335 -24.70 0.24 -16.52
C MET A 335 -25.49 0.00 -15.24
N ARG A 336 -24.84 -0.61 -14.24
CA ARG A 336 -25.42 -0.82 -12.91
C ARG A 336 -24.51 -0.19 -11.86
N LEU A 337 -25.00 0.87 -11.22
CA LEU A 337 -24.33 1.64 -10.17
C LEU A 337 -25.05 1.35 -8.85
N VAL A 338 -24.37 0.72 -7.90
CA VAL A 338 -24.94 0.35 -6.59
C VAL A 338 -23.99 0.80 -5.49
N PHE A 339 -24.51 1.43 -4.44
CA PHE A 339 -23.71 1.93 -3.30
C PHE A 339 -22.63 2.95 -3.72
N CYS A 340 -22.98 3.86 -4.62
CA CYS A 340 -22.08 4.94 -5.03
C CYS A 340 -22.03 6.02 -3.95
N HIS A 341 -20.90 6.10 -3.24
CA HIS A 341 -20.62 7.12 -2.23
C HIS A 341 -19.55 8.08 -2.77
N GLY A 342 -19.68 9.38 -2.50
CA GLY A 342 -18.73 10.40 -2.94
C GLY A 342 -19.03 11.03 -4.31
N VAL A 343 -19.99 10.48 -5.03
CA VAL A 343 -20.36 10.94 -6.39
C VAL A 343 -21.57 11.85 -6.31
N LYS A 344 -21.41 13.10 -6.75
CA LYS A 344 -22.50 14.09 -6.80
C LYS A 344 -23.29 14.07 -8.11
N ASP A 345 -22.65 13.63 -9.20
CA ASP A 345 -23.29 13.52 -10.49
C ASP A 345 -22.68 12.42 -11.36
N LEU A 346 -23.43 11.99 -12.37
CA LEU A 346 -23.03 10.95 -13.33
C LEU A 346 -22.83 11.55 -14.73
N THR A 347 -22.36 12.79 -14.83
CA THR A 347 -22.24 13.53 -16.10
C THR A 347 -21.38 12.80 -17.15
N TRP A 348 -20.46 11.95 -16.71
CA TRP A 348 -19.66 11.10 -17.61
C TRP A 348 -20.50 10.13 -18.46
N LEU A 349 -21.77 9.88 -18.10
CA LEU A 349 -22.71 9.10 -18.93
C LEU A 349 -22.96 9.75 -20.31
N LEU A 350 -22.64 11.04 -20.49
CA LEU A 350 -22.62 11.68 -21.82
C LEU A 350 -21.67 10.97 -22.81
N PHE A 351 -20.65 10.28 -22.31
CA PHE A 351 -19.70 9.52 -23.11
C PHE A 351 -20.12 8.06 -23.36
N ALA A 352 -21.33 7.66 -22.94
CA ALA A 352 -21.89 6.32 -23.15
C ALA A 352 -23.05 6.35 -24.18
N PRO A 353 -22.79 6.65 -25.47
CA PRO A 353 -23.84 6.90 -26.46
C PRO A 353 -24.69 5.67 -26.81
N ASN A 354 -24.23 4.45 -26.51
CA ASN A 354 -25.00 3.22 -26.75
C ASN A 354 -25.63 2.62 -25.48
N LEU A 355 -25.71 3.40 -24.40
CA LEU A 355 -26.35 2.97 -23.16
C LEU A 355 -27.82 2.60 -23.40
N LYS A 356 -28.15 1.36 -23.07
CA LYS A 356 -29.50 0.78 -23.17
C LYS A 356 -30.15 0.58 -21.82
N VAL A 357 -29.39 0.22 -20.79
CA VAL A 357 -29.92 0.00 -19.43
C VAL A 357 -29.10 0.83 -18.45
N LEU A 358 -29.74 1.72 -17.73
CA LEU A 358 -29.15 2.46 -16.62
C LEU A 358 -29.88 2.10 -15.34
N TYR A 359 -29.14 1.56 -14.38
CA TYR A 359 -29.65 1.23 -13.06
C TYR A 359 -28.78 1.90 -12.00
N VAL A 360 -29.36 2.73 -11.14
CA VAL A 360 -28.68 3.41 -10.04
C VAL A 360 -29.40 3.11 -8.73
N GLU A 361 -28.69 2.59 -7.75
CA GLU A 361 -29.28 2.16 -6.47
C GLU A 361 -28.40 2.57 -5.28
N ASN A 362 -29.03 3.02 -4.19
CA ASN A 362 -28.36 3.36 -2.92
C ASN A 362 -27.23 4.40 -3.08
N ALA A 363 -27.44 5.43 -3.89
CA ALA A 363 -26.47 6.49 -4.15
C ALA A 363 -26.86 7.79 -3.42
N ALA A 364 -26.52 7.87 -2.14
CA ALA A 364 -27.05 8.88 -1.22
C ALA A 364 -26.65 10.34 -1.53
N GLN A 365 -25.55 10.56 -2.25
CA GLN A 365 -25.00 11.89 -2.53
C GLN A 365 -25.22 12.37 -3.97
N VAL A 366 -25.83 11.55 -4.83
CA VAL A 366 -26.07 11.92 -6.24
C VAL A 366 -27.19 12.95 -6.28
N GLU A 367 -26.84 14.17 -6.66
CA GLU A 367 -27.75 15.31 -6.79
C GLU A 367 -28.33 15.40 -8.21
N ASP A 368 -27.52 15.08 -9.23
CA ASP A 368 -27.92 15.08 -10.64
C ASP A 368 -27.47 13.79 -11.35
N ILE A 369 -28.28 13.23 -12.25
CA ILE A 369 -27.74 12.17 -13.14
C ILE A 369 -26.76 12.81 -14.14
N ILE A 370 -27.17 13.86 -14.85
CA ILE A 370 -26.27 14.68 -15.65
C ILE A 370 -26.35 16.12 -15.15
N ASN A 371 -25.24 16.64 -14.65
CA ASN A 371 -25.19 18.00 -14.12
C ASN A 371 -25.08 19.03 -15.27
N LYS A 372 -25.92 20.08 -15.22
CA LYS A 372 -26.03 21.10 -16.27
C LYS A 372 -24.74 21.87 -16.52
N GLU A 373 -24.11 22.36 -15.47
CA GLU A 373 -22.91 23.19 -15.57
C GLU A 373 -21.74 22.39 -16.12
N LYS A 374 -21.55 21.17 -15.60
CA LYS A 374 -20.50 20.25 -16.06
C LYS A 374 -20.72 19.81 -17.50
N ALA A 375 -21.96 19.51 -17.87
CA ALA A 375 -22.28 19.13 -19.23
C ALA A 375 -22.10 20.28 -20.23
N ALA A 376 -22.43 21.52 -19.87
CA ALA A 376 -22.18 22.69 -20.72
C ALA A 376 -20.68 22.90 -21.02
N ASN A 377 -19.80 22.58 -20.07
CA ASN A 377 -18.35 22.62 -20.28
C ASN A 377 -17.84 21.49 -21.20
N ILE A 378 -18.57 20.37 -21.27
CA ILE A 378 -18.22 19.20 -22.11
C ILE A 378 -18.77 19.34 -23.53
N LEU A 379 -20.01 19.84 -23.64
CA LEU A 379 -20.75 20.03 -24.88
C LEU A 379 -20.47 21.44 -25.43
N THR A 380 -19.29 21.65 -26.03
CA THR A 380 -19.00 22.89 -26.78
C THR A 380 -20.02 23.09 -27.91
N GLU A 381 -20.29 24.34 -28.33
CA GLU A 381 -21.32 24.67 -29.33
C GLU A 381 -21.25 23.80 -30.62
N GLU A 382 -20.05 23.38 -31.03
CA GLU A 382 -19.84 22.51 -32.20
C GLU A 382 -20.21 21.03 -31.97
N LYS A 383 -20.10 20.51 -30.73
CA LYS A 383 -20.39 19.09 -30.39
C LYS A 383 -21.75 18.89 -29.73
N ALA A 384 -22.34 19.95 -29.16
CA ALA A 384 -23.62 19.93 -28.46
C ALA A 384 -24.78 19.43 -29.34
N SER A 385 -24.70 19.64 -30.66
CA SER A 385 -25.71 19.19 -31.63
C SER A 385 -25.66 17.70 -31.97
N THR A 386 -24.54 17.01 -31.67
CA THR A 386 -24.32 15.62 -32.08
C THR A 386 -24.57 14.61 -30.95
N ILE A 387 -24.32 15.01 -29.69
CA ILE A 387 -24.49 14.12 -28.52
C ILE A 387 -25.88 14.34 -27.94
N ILE A 388 -26.80 13.42 -28.26
CA ILE A 388 -28.11 13.33 -27.60
C ILE A 388 -27.98 12.31 -26.46
N PRO A 389 -28.02 12.74 -25.18
CA PRO A 389 -27.93 11.82 -24.05
C PRO A 389 -29.04 10.78 -24.10
N PHE A 390 -28.73 9.55 -23.70
CA PHE A 390 -29.71 8.46 -23.58
C PHE A 390 -30.50 8.12 -24.86
N ARG A 391 -29.96 8.46 -26.05
CA ARG A 391 -30.63 8.19 -27.34
C ARG A 391 -30.99 6.72 -27.56
N LYS A 392 -30.17 5.78 -27.06
CA LYS A 392 -30.41 4.33 -27.18
C LYS A 392 -30.97 3.67 -25.93
N LEU A 393 -31.32 4.47 -24.91
CA LEU A 393 -31.75 3.95 -23.63
C LEU A 393 -33.12 3.27 -23.74
N GLU A 394 -33.19 2.02 -23.29
CA GLU A 394 -34.36 1.14 -23.25
C GLU A 394 -34.92 1.08 -21.82
N ASP A 395 -34.06 0.96 -20.81
CA ASP A 395 -34.44 0.86 -19.40
C ASP A 395 -33.69 1.90 -18.56
N PHE A 396 -34.43 2.70 -17.80
CA PHE A 396 -33.90 3.65 -16.83
C PHE A 396 -34.49 3.34 -15.45
N GLU A 397 -33.65 3.05 -14.47
CA GLU A 397 -34.10 2.73 -13.12
C GLU A 397 -33.24 3.41 -12.05
N VAL A 398 -33.89 4.11 -11.12
CA VAL A 398 -33.25 4.76 -9.97
C VAL A 398 -33.98 4.37 -8.68
N PHE A 399 -33.22 3.89 -7.68
CA PHE A 399 -33.73 3.37 -6.41
C PHE A 399 -32.95 3.94 -5.23
N PHE A 400 -33.63 4.51 -4.23
CA PHE A 400 -32.99 5.01 -3.00
C PHE A 400 -31.92 6.09 -3.26
N LEU A 401 -32.29 7.14 -4.00
CA LEU A 401 -31.46 8.33 -4.23
C LEU A 401 -32.09 9.55 -3.51
N PRO A 402 -31.82 9.75 -2.20
CA PRO A 402 -32.45 10.79 -1.40
C PRO A 402 -32.14 12.22 -1.88
N GLU A 403 -30.93 12.48 -2.37
CA GLU A 403 -30.49 13.82 -2.80
C GLU A 403 -30.74 14.11 -4.29
N LEU A 404 -31.25 13.16 -5.07
CA LEU A 404 -31.42 13.34 -6.52
C LEU A 404 -32.50 14.38 -6.80
N ARG A 405 -32.15 15.46 -7.50
CA ARG A 405 -33.03 16.59 -7.84
C ARG A 405 -33.43 16.62 -9.31
N SER A 406 -32.52 16.22 -10.20
CA SER A 406 -32.69 16.30 -11.64
C SER A 406 -31.97 15.15 -12.37
N ILE A 407 -32.57 14.66 -13.45
CA ILE A 407 -31.93 13.67 -14.33
C ILE A 407 -31.23 14.38 -15.50
N TYR A 408 -31.92 15.30 -16.15
CA TYR A 408 -31.40 16.17 -17.22
C TYR A 408 -32.20 17.48 -17.25
N TRP A 409 -31.58 18.61 -17.58
CA TRP A 409 -32.19 19.94 -17.39
C TRP A 409 -33.22 20.34 -18.47
N SER A 410 -33.18 19.70 -19.64
CA SER A 410 -34.14 19.88 -20.73
C SER A 410 -34.89 18.58 -21.05
N PRO A 411 -36.03 18.64 -21.74
CA PRO A 411 -36.69 17.44 -22.25
C PRO A 411 -35.78 16.62 -23.18
N LEU A 412 -35.91 15.29 -23.13
CA LEU A 412 -35.18 14.35 -23.98
C LEU A 412 -36.16 13.43 -24.72
N PRO A 413 -35.93 13.14 -26.01
CA PRO A 413 -36.89 12.39 -26.82
C PRO A 413 -37.03 10.90 -26.44
N PHE A 414 -36.01 10.31 -25.79
CA PHE A 414 -35.97 8.91 -25.36
C PHE A 414 -36.58 7.90 -26.36
N PRO A 415 -36.07 7.81 -27.61
CA PRO A 415 -36.78 7.12 -28.70
C PRO A 415 -36.83 5.59 -28.56
N ARG A 416 -36.18 5.00 -27.56
CA ARG A 416 -36.18 3.55 -27.31
C ARG A 416 -36.61 3.17 -25.90
N LEU A 417 -36.93 4.15 -25.07
CA LEU A 417 -37.18 3.95 -23.65
C LEU A 417 -38.53 3.26 -23.46
N ARG A 418 -38.50 2.13 -22.77
CA ARG A 418 -39.66 1.27 -22.47
C ARG A 418 -39.98 1.27 -20.99
N ILE A 419 -38.94 1.23 -20.16
CA ILE A 419 -39.06 1.12 -18.71
C ILE A 419 -38.43 2.35 -18.06
N PHE A 420 -39.19 3.02 -17.20
CA PHE A 420 -38.70 4.11 -16.36
C PHE A 420 -39.14 3.87 -14.90
N ARG A 421 -38.21 3.54 -14.02
CA ARG A 421 -38.50 3.21 -12.61
C ARG A 421 -37.86 4.21 -11.67
N ILE A 422 -38.67 4.78 -10.77
CA ILE A 422 -38.20 5.69 -9.73
C ILE A 422 -38.76 5.22 -8.40
N TYR A 423 -37.89 4.81 -7.48
CA TYR A 423 -38.30 4.38 -6.15
C TYR A 423 -37.48 5.11 -5.09
N SER A 424 -38.14 5.57 -4.04
CA SER A 424 -37.50 6.26 -2.91
C SER A 424 -36.54 7.39 -3.32
N CYS A 425 -36.98 8.29 -4.21
CA CYS A 425 -36.24 9.48 -4.68
C CYS A 425 -37.03 10.77 -4.35
N PRO A 426 -37.10 11.18 -3.06
CA PRO A 426 -38.03 12.21 -2.58
C PRO A 426 -37.77 13.62 -3.12
N ASN A 427 -36.53 13.94 -3.49
CA ASN A 427 -36.15 15.27 -3.98
C ASN A 427 -36.23 15.43 -5.50
N LEU A 428 -36.55 14.35 -6.23
CA LEU A 428 -36.65 14.38 -7.69
C LEU A 428 -37.96 15.03 -8.09
N ARG A 429 -37.88 16.30 -8.52
CA ARG A 429 -39.06 17.12 -8.86
C ARG A 429 -39.22 17.39 -10.35
N LYS A 430 -38.18 17.18 -11.15
CA LYS A 430 -38.22 17.43 -12.61
C LYS A 430 -37.81 16.19 -13.38
N LEU A 431 -38.59 15.84 -14.39
CA LEU A 431 -38.25 14.77 -15.34
C LEU A 431 -37.87 15.36 -16.70
N PRO A 432 -36.90 14.75 -17.40
CA PRO A 432 -36.54 15.17 -18.76
C PRO A 432 -37.47 14.54 -19.80
N LEU A 433 -38.78 14.64 -19.59
CA LEU A 433 -39.82 14.09 -20.47
C LEU A 433 -40.71 15.22 -21.01
N ASP A 434 -41.10 15.07 -22.26
CA ASP A 434 -42.13 15.84 -22.95
C ASP A 434 -43.25 14.92 -23.50
N SER A 435 -44.26 15.52 -24.11
CA SER A 435 -45.40 14.83 -24.71
C SER A 435 -45.03 13.81 -25.80
N LYS A 436 -43.81 13.88 -26.37
CA LYS A 436 -43.29 12.99 -27.42
C LYS A 436 -42.25 11.99 -26.91
N SER A 437 -41.86 12.09 -25.64
CA SER A 437 -40.80 11.26 -25.07
C SER A 437 -41.24 9.80 -24.99
N GLY A 438 -40.40 8.87 -25.48
CA GLY A 438 -40.74 7.44 -25.50
C GLY A 438 -41.83 7.03 -26.49
N SER A 439 -42.34 7.93 -27.34
CA SER A 439 -43.46 7.64 -28.26
C SER A 439 -43.02 7.16 -29.66
N SER A 440 -41.77 6.71 -29.81
CA SER A 440 -41.16 6.46 -31.14
C SER A 440 -41.50 5.09 -31.74
N ILE A 441 -42.09 4.16 -30.98
CA ILE A 441 -42.46 2.82 -31.44
C ILE A 441 -43.98 2.68 -31.32
N ALA A 442 -44.66 2.51 -32.45
CA ALA A 442 -46.10 2.33 -32.48
C ALA A 442 -46.51 1.07 -31.71
N GLY A 443 -47.25 1.25 -30.60
CA GLY A 443 -47.76 0.17 -29.76
C GLY A 443 -46.91 -0.20 -28.54
N GLU A 444 -45.76 0.44 -28.32
CA GLU A 444 -44.96 0.28 -27.09
C GLU A 444 -45.13 1.49 -26.16
N GLU A 445 -45.89 1.26 -25.08
CA GLU A 445 -46.09 2.11 -23.91
C GLU A 445 -44.80 2.48 -23.16
N LEU A 446 -44.47 3.75 -22.90
CA LEU A 446 -43.48 4.07 -21.87
C LEU A 446 -44.09 3.85 -20.47
N PHE A 447 -43.56 2.90 -19.70
CA PHE A 447 -44.06 2.59 -18.37
C PHE A 447 -43.25 3.28 -17.27
N ILE A 448 -43.88 4.20 -16.55
CA ILE A 448 -43.32 4.83 -15.34
C ILE A 448 -43.79 4.04 -14.11
N HIS A 449 -42.86 3.48 -13.33
CA HIS A 449 -43.15 2.85 -12.04
C HIS A 449 -42.65 3.72 -10.88
N ARG A 450 -43.48 3.86 -9.84
CA ARG A 450 -43.16 4.67 -8.66
C ARG A 450 -43.74 4.14 -7.37
N GLU A 451 -43.15 4.55 -6.26
CA GLU A 451 -43.55 4.17 -4.90
C GLU A 451 -44.73 5.01 -4.36
N GLU A 452 -44.70 6.33 -4.51
CA GLU A 452 -45.74 7.24 -3.99
C GLU A 452 -46.81 7.57 -5.04
N ARG A 453 -48.09 7.44 -4.67
CA ARG A 453 -49.23 7.75 -5.55
C ARG A 453 -49.28 9.23 -5.97
N ASP A 454 -49.05 10.13 -5.03
CA ASP A 454 -49.20 11.59 -5.26
C ASP A 454 -47.92 12.23 -5.82
N TRP A 455 -46.87 11.45 -6.05
CA TRP A 455 -45.61 11.96 -6.58
C TRP A 455 -45.79 12.63 -7.95
N ILE A 456 -46.72 12.14 -8.79
CA ILE A 456 -46.99 12.74 -10.11
C ILE A 456 -47.48 14.19 -10.04
N ASP A 457 -48.20 14.53 -8.98
CA ASP A 457 -48.73 15.88 -8.76
C ASP A 457 -47.65 16.81 -8.18
N LYS A 458 -46.57 16.24 -7.62
CA LYS A 458 -45.39 16.97 -7.10
C LYS A 458 -44.32 17.21 -8.18
N VAL A 459 -44.41 16.54 -9.33
CA VAL A 459 -43.47 16.71 -10.45
C VAL A 459 -43.79 17.95 -11.26
N GLU A 460 -42.77 18.75 -11.53
CA GLU A 460 -42.78 19.86 -12.49
C GLU A 460 -42.65 19.30 -13.91
N TRP A 461 -43.76 19.31 -14.65
CA TRP A 461 -43.84 18.88 -16.04
C TRP A 461 -43.51 20.02 -17.00
N GLU A 462 -42.96 19.69 -18.18
CA GLU A 462 -42.59 20.68 -19.20
C GLU A 462 -43.80 21.48 -19.71
N ASP A 463 -44.92 20.79 -19.98
CA ASP A 463 -46.17 21.39 -20.41
C ASP A 463 -47.38 20.57 -19.92
N GLU A 464 -48.57 21.17 -20.00
CA GLU A 464 -49.80 20.52 -19.53
C GLU A 464 -50.15 19.26 -20.36
N ALA A 465 -49.77 19.23 -21.64
CA ALA A 465 -49.98 18.06 -22.50
C ALA A 465 -49.14 16.86 -22.04
N THR A 466 -47.91 17.10 -21.59
CA THR A 466 -47.00 16.10 -21.03
C THR A 466 -47.56 15.58 -19.71
N LYS A 467 -47.99 16.49 -18.83
CA LYS A 467 -48.63 16.13 -17.57
C LYS A 467 -49.86 15.26 -17.79
N GLU A 468 -50.75 15.67 -18.68
CA GLU A 468 -52.00 14.94 -18.94
C GLU A 468 -51.76 13.56 -19.55
N ARG A 469 -50.78 13.44 -20.47
CA ARG A 469 -50.37 12.15 -21.02
C ARG A 469 -49.98 11.16 -19.92
N PHE A 470 -49.11 11.55 -19.00
CA PHE A 470 -48.63 10.64 -17.95
C PHE A 470 -49.62 10.48 -16.78
N ARG A 471 -50.56 11.43 -16.61
CA ARG A 471 -51.63 11.36 -15.61
C ARG A 471 -52.79 10.44 -16.03
N LEU A 472 -53.24 10.52 -17.28
CA LEU A 472 -54.34 9.68 -17.80
C LEU A 472 -53.98 8.19 -17.77
N TRP A 473 -52.71 7.86 -18.01
CA TRP A 473 -52.20 6.50 -17.93
C TRP A 473 -52.22 5.91 -16.51
N ASP A 474 -51.99 6.73 -15.49
CA ASP A 474 -52.14 6.30 -14.09
C ASP A 474 -53.59 5.86 -13.78
N LEU A 475 -54.58 6.59 -14.30
CA LEU A 475 -56.00 6.31 -14.10
C LEU A 475 -56.43 5.02 -14.84
N VAL A 476 -55.97 4.82 -16.07
CA VAL A 476 -56.27 3.60 -16.86
C VAL A 476 -55.66 2.35 -16.22
N ARG A 477 -54.43 2.43 -15.69
CA ARG A 477 -53.76 1.30 -15.02
C ARG A 477 -54.44 0.88 -13.72
N GLN A 478 -54.92 1.82 -12.93
CA GLN A 478 -55.67 1.55 -11.69
C GLN A 478 -57.01 0.85 -11.95
N SER A 479 -57.56 1.00 -13.16
CA SER A 479 -58.82 0.39 -13.58
C SER A 479 -58.69 -1.06 -14.02
N ILE A 480 -57.48 -1.48 -14.46
CA ILE A 480 -57.24 -2.79 -15.09
C ILE A 480 -56.44 -3.74 -14.19
N VAL A 481 -55.64 -3.23 -13.24
CA VAL A 481 -54.76 -4.06 -12.40
C VAL A 481 -55.12 -3.92 -10.92
N THR A 482 -55.72 -4.96 -10.33
CA THR A 482 -55.94 -5.04 -8.88
C THR A 482 -54.61 -4.88 -8.11
N PRO A 483 -54.57 -4.13 -6.99
CA PRO A 483 -53.35 -3.88 -6.19
C PRO A 483 -52.58 -5.16 -5.80
N TYR A 484 -53.29 -6.28 -5.66
CA TYR A 484 -52.72 -7.60 -5.36
C TYR A 484 -51.81 -8.15 -6.47
N ILE A 485 -52.05 -7.84 -7.74
CA ILE A 485 -51.25 -8.34 -8.87
C ILE A 485 -49.93 -7.56 -9.00
N ILE A 486 -49.93 -6.26 -8.71
CA ILE A 486 -48.70 -5.44 -8.67
C ILE A 486 -47.79 -5.94 -7.53
N LEU A 487 -48.35 -6.13 -6.33
CA LEU A 487 -47.61 -6.72 -5.20
C LEU A 487 -47.12 -8.14 -5.47
N LEU A 488 -47.89 -8.98 -6.18
CA LEU A 488 -47.47 -10.35 -6.53
C LEU A 488 -46.38 -10.37 -7.60
N ILE A 489 -46.42 -9.48 -8.59
CA ILE A 489 -45.36 -9.33 -9.61
C ILE A 489 -44.08 -8.78 -8.97
N ASP A 490 -44.19 -7.75 -8.12
CA ASP A 490 -43.04 -7.17 -7.41
C ASP A 490 -42.40 -8.17 -6.43
N ARG A 491 -43.22 -8.99 -5.73
CA ARG A 491 -42.72 -10.02 -4.81
C ARG A 491 -42.18 -11.27 -5.53
N HIS A 492 -42.76 -11.68 -6.66
CA HIS A 492 -42.22 -12.80 -7.45
C HIS A 492 -40.95 -12.44 -8.23
N LEU A 493 -40.78 -11.20 -8.68
CA LEU A 493 -39.50 -10.72 -9.25
C LEU A 493 -38.42 -10.63 -8.16
N TYR A 494 -38.76 -10.09 -6.98
CA TYR A 494 -37.84 -10.05 -5.84
C TYR A 494 -37.38 -11.46 -5.39
N ILE A 495 -38.28 -12.45 -5.37
CA ILE A 495 -37.95 -13.82 -4.96
C ILE A 495 -37.28 -14.63 -6.07
N ARG A 496 -37.67 -14.48 -7.35
CA ARG A 496 -36.96 -15.14 -8.46
C ARG A 496 -35.55 -14.59 -8.66
N GLU A 497 -35.34 -13.28 -8.49
CA GLU A 497 -33.98 -12.72 -8.56
C GLU A 497 -33.17 -13.05 -7.32
N SER A 498 -33.76 -13.07 -6.12
CA SER A 498 -33.10 -13.54 -4.89
C SER A 498 -32.63 -15.00 -5.00
N GLN A 499 -33.43 -15.90 -5.60
CA GLN A 499 -33.08 -17.31 -5.75
C GLN A 499 -32.18 -17.61 -6.96
N LEU A 500 -32.19 -16.77 -8.02
CA LEU A 500 -31.15 -16.83 -9.07
C LEU A 500 -29.84 -16.15 -8.65
N MET A 501 -29.87 -15.16 -7.75
CA MET A 501 -28.68 -14.47 -7.21
C MET A 501 -27.81 -15.37 -6.34
N SER A 502 -28.32 -16.47 -5.80
CA SER A 502 -27.50 -17.40 -5.00
C SER A 502 -26.71 -18.40 -5.86
N ARG A 503 -26.94 -18.48 -7.19
CA ARG A 503 -26.27 -19.46 -8.07
C ARG A 503 -25.35 -18.86 -9.13
N ASN A 504 -25.40 -17.56 -9.40
CA ASN A 504 -24.52 -16.89 -10.38
C ASN A 504 -23.65 -15.77 -9.75
N LEU A 505 -23.33 -15.91 -8.46
CA LEU A 505 -22.28 -15.15 -7.80
C LEU A 505 -20.90 -15.60 -8.31
N GLN A 506 -20.50 -15.15 -9.49
CA GLN A 506 -19.08 -15.03 -9.83
C GLN A 506 -18.85 -14.03 -10.97
N ARG A 507 -18.15 -12.95 -10.61
CA ARG A 507 -17.32 -12.08 -11.46
C ARG A 507 -18.05 -11.19 -12.47
N CYS A 508 -18.36 -9.98 -12.01
CA CYS A 508 -17.83 -8.77 -12.63
C CYS A 508 -17.85 -7.66 -11.58
N SER A 509 -16.86 -7.73 -10.69
CA SER A 509 -16.59 -6.67 -9.73
C SER A 509 -15.68 -5.66 -10.43
N PHE A 510 -16.05 -4.38 -10.36
CA PHE A 510 -15.24 -3.21 -10.73
C PHE A 510 -13.86 -3.14 -10.04
N ARG A 511 -13.47 -4.18 -9.27
CA ARG A 511 -12.16 -4.42 -8.67
C ARG A 511 -11.02 -4.73 -9.65
N LYS A 512 -11.28 -4.89 -10.96
CA LYS A 512 -10.23 -5.25 -11.94
C LYS A 512 -9.85 -4.18 -12.95
N ALA A 513 -10.46 -2.99 -12.91
CA ALA A 513 -10.07 -1.88 -13.78
C ALA A 513 -9.11 -0.88 -13.10
N ILE A 514 -8.75 -1.10 -11.83
CA ILE A 514 -7.88 -0.21 -11.04
C ILE A 514 -6.84 -1.04 -10.25
N HIS A 515 -6.25 -2.06 -10.87
CA HIS A 515 -5.02 -2.68 -10.38
C HIS A 515 -4.01 -2.80 -11.50
#